data_AF-A0A855S9D0-F1
#
_entry.id   AF-A0A855S9D0-F1
#
_cell.length_a   1.000
_cell.length_b   1.000
_cell.length_c   1.000
_cell.angle_alpha   90.00
_cell.angle_beta   90.00
_cell.angle_gamma   90.00
#
_symmetry.space_group_name_H-M   'P 1'
#
loop_
_entity.id
_entity.type
_entity.pdbx_description
1 polymer ?
#
loop_
_entity_poly.entity_id
_entity_poly.type
_entity_poly.pdbx_seq_one_letter_code
_entity_poly.pdbx_strand_id
1 'polypeptide(L)' 'MSQNTTLKMIEFADKMLNADVSEHVYQYIESHLVEGGITIEQGVNIARMACILGVSHSDDFDEHYKYLFDVATND' A
#
# COMPACT_ATOMS: atom_id res chain seq x y z
N MET A 1 18.81 -7.14 4.50
CA MET A 1 17.87 -6.10 4.97
C MET A 1 18.52 -5.35 6.13
N SER A 2 18.41 -4.02 6.15
CA SER A 2 18.91 -3.22 7.28
C SER A 2 17.90 -3.28 8.45
N GLN A 3 18.33 -3.09 9.70
CA GLN A 3 17.42 -2.97 10.86
C GLN A 3 16.34 -1.89 10.65
N ASN A 4 16.64 -0.84 9.89
CA ASN A 4 15.72 0.25 9.57
C ASN A 4 14.57 -0.24 8.65
N THR A 5 14.88 -1.10 7.68
CA THR A 5 13.85 -1.71 6.81
C THR A 5 12.89 -2.58 7.62
N THR A 6 13.41 -3.37 8.56
CA THR A 6 12.59 -4.26 9.40
C THR A 6 11.60 -3.49 10.28
N LEU A 7 12.04 -2.42 10.94
CA LEU A 7 11.15 -1.58 11.76
C LEU A 7 10.04 -0.93 10.93
N LYS A 8 10.37 -0.46 9.71
CA LYS A 8 9.37 0.10 8.78
C LYS A 8 8.31 -0.91 8.37
N MET A 9 8.69 -2.17 8.11
CA MET A 9 7.73 -3.21 7.72
C MET A 9 6.80 -3.59 8.88
N ILE A 10 7.30 -3.59 10.11
CA ILE A 10 6.46 -3.81 11.30
C ILE A 10 5.43 -2.69 11.45
N GLU A 11 5.85 -1.43 11.31
CA GLU A 11 4.95 -0.28 11.38
C GLU A 11 3.91 -0.31 10.24
N PHE A 12 4.32 -0.69 9.02
CA PHE A 12 3.41 -0.86 7.90
C PHE A 12 2.37 -1.95 8.17
N ALA A 13 2.80 -3.14 8.61
CA ALA A 13 1.91 -4.24 8.93
C ALA A 13 0.89 -3.85 10.02
N ASP A 14 1.33 -3.16 11.08
CA ASP A 14 0.46 -2.68 12.15
C ASP A 14 -0.63 -1.72 11.63
N LYS A 15 -0.27 -0.77 10.77
CA LYS A 15 -1.23 0.17 10.16
C LYS A 15 -2.17 -0.51 9.17
N MET A 16 -1.73 -1.57 8.50
CA MET A 16 -2.50 -2.33 7.53
C MET A 16 -3.47 -3.34 8.17
N LEU A 17 -3.34 -3.68 9.45
CA LEU A 17 -4.26 -4.59 10.16
C LEU A 17 -5.74 -4.18 10.07
N ASN A 18 -6.02 -2.89 9.87
CA ASN A 18 -7.37 -2.34 9.75
C ASN A 18 -7.81 -2.10 8.29
N ALA A 19 -6.98 -2.46 7.30
CA ALA A 19 -7.29 -2.32 5.88
C ALA A 19 -7.78 -3.66 5.33
N ASP A 20 -8.99 -3.68 4.79
CA ASP A 20 -9.59 -4.86 4.14
C ASP A 20 -9.13 -4.95 2.68
N VAL A 21 -7.88 -5.38 2.49
CA VAL A 21 -7.26 -5.56 1.18
C VAL A 21 -6.86 -7.01 0.94
N SER A 22 -6.88 -7.43 -0.33
CA SER A 22 -6.36 -8.73 -0.72
C SER A 22 -4.86 -8.84 -0.47
N GLU A 23 -4.38 -10.09 -0.34
CA GLU A 23 -2.95 -10.39 -0.22
C GLU A 23 -2.14 -9.83 -1.39
N HIS A 24 -2.70 -9.87 -2.61
CA HIS A 24 -2.08 -9.32 -3.80
C HIS A 24 -1.80 -7.82 -3.66
N VAL A 25 -2.82 -7.04 -3.27
CA VAL A 25 -2.69 -5.59 -3.04
C VAL A 25 -1.69 -5.29 -1.91
N TYR A 26 -1.73 -6.06 -0.83
CA TYR A 26 -0.80 -5.92 0.28
C TYR A 26 0.66 -6.09 -0.19
N GLN A 27 0.95 -7.19 -0.89
CA GLN A 27 2.29 -7.49 -1.39
C GLN A 27 2.78 -6.45 -2.41
N TYR A 28 1.87 -5.95 -3.25
CA TYR A 28 2.20 -4.91 -4.23
C TYR A 28 2.67 -3.62 -3.55
N ILE A 29 1.92 -3.15 -2.55
CA ILE A 29 2.26 -1.95 -1.77
C ILE A 29 3.54 -2.18 -0.96
N GLU A 30 3.69 -3.36 -0.35
CA GLU A 30 4.90 -3.73 0.40
C GLU A 30 6.16 -3.66 -0.48
N SER A 31 6.12 -4.18 -1.71
CA SER A 31 7.25 -4.12 -2.64
C SER A 31 7.71 -2.68 -2.90
N HIS A 32 6.75 -1.79 -3.19
CA HIS A 32 7.03 -0.38 -3.44
C HIS A 32 7.57 0.35 -2.20
N LEU A 33 7.13 -0.06 -1.01
CA LEU A 33 7.62 0.46 0.26
C LEU A 33 9.08 0.03 0.51
N VAL A 34 9.41 -1.24 0.25
CA VAL A 34 10.76 -1.80 0.39
C VAL A 34 11.74 -1.17 -0.61
N GLU A 35 11.29 -0.93 -1.83
CA GLU A 35 12.06 -0.24 -2.88
C GLU A 35 12.26 1.26 -2.59
N GLY A 36 11.53 1.81 -1.61
CA GLY A 36 11.59 3.23 -1.25
C GLY A 36 10.84 4.13 -2.22
N GLY A 37 9.96 3.57 -3.07
CA GLY A 37 9.12 4.30 -3.99
C GLY A 37 7.99 5.06 -3.30
N ILE A 38 7.56 4.59 -2.12
CA ILE A 38 6.47 5.19 -1.33
C ILE A 38 6.80 5.24 0.17
N THR A 39 6.08 6.07 0.93
CA THR A 39 6.08 6.07 2.40
C THR A 39 5.04 5.12 2.95
N ILE A 40 5.13 4.80 4.25
CA ILE A 40 4.14 3.96 4.95
C ILE A 40 2.75 4.60 4.87
N GLU A 41 2.65 5.91 5.07
CA GLU A 41 1.37 6.63 5.01
C GLU A 41 0.76 6.59 3.61
N GLN A 42 1.57 6.76 2.57
CA GLN A 42 1.14 6.62 1.18
C GLN A 42 0.62 5.20 0.91
N GLY A 43 1.35 4.17 1.34
CA GLY A 43 0.90 2.78 1.19
C GLY A 43 -0.44 2.50 1.87
N VAL A 44 -0.61 2.97 3.11
CA VAL A 44 -1.87 2.82 3.86
C VAL A 44 -3.01 3.60 3.20
N ASN A 45 -2.75 4.78 2.65
CA ASN A 45 -3.76 5.56 1.93
C ASN A 45 -4.17 4.89 0.63
N ILE A 46 -3.23 4.36 -0.15
CA ILE A 46 -3.51 3.57 -1.36
C ILE A 46 -4.41 2.38 -1.01
N ALA A 47 -4.07 1.63 0.04
CA ALA A 47 -4.87 0.50 0.51
C ALA A 47 -6.31 0.92 0.86
N ARG A 48 -6.49 2.00 1.62
CA ARG A 48 -7.81 2.53 2.00
C ARG A 48 -8.62 2.99 0.80
N MET A 49 -7.99 3.70 -0.14
CA MET A 49 -8.64 4.16 -1.36
C MET A 49 -9.04 2.97 -2.25
N ALA A 50 -8.21 1.93 -2.32
CA ALA A 50 -8.55 0.69 -3.02
C ALA A 50 -9.81 0.04 -2.44
N CYS A 51 -9.97 0.03 -1.11
CA CYS A 51 -11.20 -0.44 -0.46
C CYS A 51 -12.41 0.44 -0.83
N ILE A 52 -12.25 1.77 -0.81
CA ILE A 52 -13.33 2.72 -1.11
C ILE A 52 -13.82 2.58 -2.56
N LEU A 53 -12.89 2.38 -3.50
CA LEU A 53 -13.20 2.22 -4.93
C LEU A 53 -13.64 0.79 -5.28
N GLY A 54 -13.61 -0.15 -4.34
CA GLY A 54 -13.96 -1.54 -4.57
C GLY A 54 -12.94 -2.33 -5.39
N VAL A 55 -11.71 -1.82 -5.53
CA VAL A 55 -10.62 -2.45 -6.29
C VAL A 55 -9.63 -3.22 -5.40
N SER A 56 -9.84 -3.24 -4.07
CA SER A 56 -8.94 -3.87 -3.09
C SER A 56 -8.78 -5.39 -3.26
N HIS A 57 -9.67 -6.02 -4.01
CA HIS A 57 -9.69 -7.46 -4.31
C HIS A 57 -9.76 -7.72 -5.81
N SER A 58 -9.50 -6.70 -6.63
CA SER A 58 -9.59 -6.82 -8.08
C SER A 58 -8.26 -7.31 -8.67
N ASP A 59 -8.33 -8.18 -9.66
CA ASP A 59 -7.16 -8.67 -10.40
C ASP A 59 -6.53 -7.56 -11.27
N ASP A 60 -7.24 -6.45 -11.49
CA ASP A 60 -6.79 -5.27 -12.25
C ASP A 60 -6.20 -4.16 -11.36
N PHE A 61 -5.90 -4.44 -10.08
CA PHE A 61 -5.38 -3.44 -9.14
C PHE A 61 -4.19 -2.64 -9.71
N ASP A 62 -3.30 -3.30 -10.43
CA ASP A 62 -2.13 -2.69 -11.08
C ASP A 62 -2.51 -1.55 -12.05
N GLU A 63 -3.65 -1.68 -12.74
CA GLU A 63 -4.16 -0.65 -13.65
C GLU A 63 -4.65 0.60 -12.89
N HIS A 64 -5.19 0.40 -11.68
CA HIS A 64 -5.67 1.46 -10.80
C HIS A 64 -4.56 2.04 -9.92
N TYR A 65 -3.46 1.32 -9.72
CA TYR A 65 -2.40 1.71 -8.78
C TYR A 65 -1.85 3.10 -9.05
N LYS A 66 -1.60 3.45 -10.32
CA LYS A 66 -1.06 4.77 -10.66
C LYS A 66 -2.01 5.90 -10.25
N TYR A 67 -3.29 5.73 -10.53
CA TYR A 67 -4.31 6.70 -10.11
C TYR A 67 -4.38 6.80 -8.58
N LEU A 68 -4.40 5.66 -7.89
CA LEU A 68 -4.42 5.60 -6.42
C LEU A 68 -3.17 6.27 -5.82
N PHE A 69 -2.00 6.03 -6.41
CA PHE A 69 -0.74 6.65 -6.01
C PHE A 69 -0.78 8.17 -6.22
N ASP A 70 -1.22 8.63 -7.40
CA ASP A 70 -1.34 10.06 -7.69
C ASP A 70 -2.29 10.76 -6.69
N VAL A 71 -3.38 10.11 -6.29
CA VAL A 71 -4.31 10.64 -5.27
C VAL A 71 -3.70 10.57 -3.86
N ALA A 72 -2.96 9.51 -3.52
CA ALA A 72 -2.32 9.36 -2.22
C ALA A 72 -1.10 10.28 -2.03
N THR A 73 -0.59 10.88 -3.11
CA THR A 73 0.60 11.76 -3.10
C THR A 73 0.31 13.22 -3.42
N ASN A 74 -0.82 13.53 -4.08
CA ASN A 74 -1.32 14.90 -4.19
C ASN A 74 -2.15 15.23 -2.95
N ASP A 75 -1.54 15.96 -2.03
CA ASP A 75 -2.18 16.67 -0.91
C ASP A 75 -2.83 17.96 -1.43
#